data_AF-A0A9E3TCY0-F1
#
_entry.id   AF-A0A9E3TCY0-F1
#
_cell.length_a   1.000
_cell.length_b   1.000
_cell.length_c   1.000
_cell.angle_alpha   90.00
_cell.angle_beta   90.00
_cell.angle_gamma   90.00
#
_symmetry.space_group_name_H-M   'P 1'
#
loop_
_entity.id
_entity.type
_entity.pdbx_description
1 polymer ?
#
loop_
_entity_poly.entity_id
_entity_poly.type
_entity_poly.pdbx_seq_one_letter_code
_entity_poly.pdbx_strand_id
1 'polypeptide(L)'
;MTSETMSRDPGAAGAETSFEPGVEGFSFADLFEAEKLRDLSERFDRELAAADPPLFESWSTYRTAPDAESDPRRVSDLLIRVSEHVSAFVSRLFRIEEVRDRRGKA
;
A
#
# COMPACT_ATOMS: atom_id res chain seq x y z
N MET A 1 -34.68 34.25 -28.62
CA MET A 1 -34.71 32.78 -28.45
C MET A 1 -33.80 32.16 -29.50
N THR A 2 -32.54 31.99 -29.15
CA THR A 2 -31.56 31.18 -29.89
C THR A 2 -30.88 30.34 -28.83
N SER A 3 -31.46 29.17 -28.57
CA SER A 3 -30.87 28.19 -27.66
C SER A 3 -29.75 27.49 -28.40
N GLU A 4 -28.54 27.96 -28.18
CA GLU A 4 -27.31 27.29 -28.59
C GLU A 4 -27.23 25.97 -27.81
N THR A 5 -27.37 24.87 -28.55
CA THR A 5 -27.31 23.53 -27.98
C THR A 5 -25.85 23.24 -27.68
N MET A 6 -25.44 23.46 -26.43
CA MET A 6 -24.13 23.10 -25.92
C MET A 6 -24.04 21.58 -25.87
N SER A 7 -23.60 20.99 -26.99
CA SER A 7 -23.24 19.58 -27.11
C SER A 7 -21.96 19.38 -26.30
N ARG A 8 -22.12 19.04 -25.02
CA ARG A 8 -21.02 18.61 -24.18
C ARG A 8 -20.88 17.11 -24.39
N ASP A 9 -19.92 16.74 -25.22
CA ASP A 9 -19.39 15.38 -25.28
C ASP A 9 -18.96 14.95 -23.86
N PRO A 10 -19.56 13.93 -23.23
CA PRO A 10 -19.16 13.49 -21.90
C PRO A 10 -18.04 12.43 -21.96
N GLY A 11 -17.40 12.20 -23.12
CA GLY A 11 -16.49 11.08 -23.35
C GLY A 11 -15.02 11.31 -22.99
N ALA A 12 -14.62 12.50 -22.54
CA ALA A 12 -13.20 12.85 -22.38
C ALA A 12 -12.88 13.66 -21.11
N ALA A 13 -13.65 13.53 -20.02
CA ALA A 13 -13.41 14.25 -18.76
C ALA A 13 -13.19 13.33 -17.55
N GLY A 14 -12.63 12.13 -17.76
CA GLY A 14 -12.28 11.18 -16.69
C GLY A 14 -10.92 10.50 -16.86
N ALA A 15 -10.15 10.86 -17.89
CA ALA A 15 -8.85 10.24 -18.21
C ALA A 15 -7.65 11.11 -17.78
N GLU A 16 -7.88 12.12 -16.93
CA GLU A 16 -6.84 13.06 -16.53
C GLU A 16 -6.57 12.87 -15.03
N THR A 17 -5.47 12.18 -14.73
CA THR A 17 -4.98 11.76 -13.39
C THR A 17 -5.38 10.35 -12.91
N SER A 18 -5.36 9.36 -13.80
CA SER A 18 -5.25 7.96 -13.36
C SER A 18 -3.85 7.74 -12.77
N PHE A 19 -3.70 7.92 -11.46
CA PHE A 19 -2.50 7.47 -10.76
C PHE A 19 -2.45 5.95 -10.85
N GLU A 20 -1.42 5.43 -11.51
CA GLU A 20 -1.14 4.00 -11.60
C GLU A 20 -0.15 3.65 -10.46
N PRO A 21 -0.62 2.98 -9.40
CA PRO A 21 0.26 2.41 -8.40
C PRO A 21 1.43 1.64 -9.03
N GLY A 22 2.60 1.66 -8.37
CA GLY A 22 3.77 0.87 -8.80
C GLY A 22 3.67 -0.63 -8.51
N VAL A 23 2.54 -1.09 -7.97
CA VAL A 23 2.22 -2.51 -7.82
C VAL A 23 1.27 -2.90 -8.94
N GLU A 24 1.71 -3.82 -9.80
CA GLU A 24 0.93 -4.27 -10.96
C GLU A 24 -0.47 -4.78 -10.54
N GLY A 25 -1.49 -4.39 -11.31
CA GLY A 25 -2.87 -4.84 -11.11
C GLY A 25 -3.71 -4.01 -10.13
N PHE A 26 -3.17 -2.90 -9.62
CA PHE A 26 -3.91 -1.94 -8.79
C PHE A 26 -3.95 -0.56 -9.45
N SER A 27 -5.13 0.04 -9.47
CA SER A 27 -5.35 1.46 -9.76
C SER A 27 -5.48 2.26 -8.45
N PHE A 28 -5.40 3.58 -8.51
CA PHE A 28 -5.66 4.42 -7.33
C PHE A 28 -7.10 4.25 -6.78
N ALA A 29 -8.08 3.99 -7.66
CA ALA A 29 -9.48 3.83 -7.26
C ALA A 29 -9.69 2.57 -6.40
N ASP A 30 -8.92 1.51 -6.67
CA ASP A 30 -8.96 0.26 -5.90
C ASP A 30 -8.61 0.48 -4.41
N LEU A 31 -7.88 1.54 -4.05
CA LEU A 31 -7.52 1.84 -2.65
C LEU A 31 -8.72 2.26 -1.80
N PHE A 32 -9.88 2.51 -2.41
CA PHE A 32 -11.13 2.85 -1.71
C PHE A 32 -12.09 1.64 -1.60
N GLU A 33 -11.72 0.50 -2.20
CA GLU A 33 -12.52 -0.73 -2.17
C GLU A 33 -11.97 -1.70 -1.13
N ALA A 34 -12.81 -2.12 -0.19
CA ALA A 34 -12.38 -3.01 0.90
C ALA A 34 -11.83 -4.36 0.39
N GLU A 35 -12.41 -4.92 -0.68
CA GLU A 35 -11.93 -6.17 -1.28
C GLU A 35 -10.53 -6.01 -1.88
N LYS A 36 -10.29 -4.90 -2.57
CA LYS A 36 -8.99 -4.58 -3.16
C LYS A 36 -7.93 -4.29 -2.11
N LEU A 37 -8.29 -3.63 -1.01
CA LEU A 37 -7.39 -3.44 0.13
C LEU A 37 -6.99 -4.76 0.77
N ARG A 38 -7.90 -5.74 0.84
CA ARG A 38 -7.57 -7.10 1.27
C ARG A 38 -6.57 -7.73 0.31
N ASP A 39 -6.83 -7.69 -0.99
CA ASP A 39 -5.93 -8.27 -2.01
C ASP A 39 -4.53 -7.62 -1.96
N LEU A 40 -4.47 -6.31 -1.68
CA LEU A 40 -3.23 -5.57 -1.49
C LEU A 40 -2.48 -6.00 -0.22
N SER A 41 -3.20 -6.21 0.89
CA SER A 41 -2.62 -6.75 2.13
C SER A 41 -2.09 -8.17 1.92
N GLU A 42 -2.79 -9.01 1.18
CA GLU A 42 -2.33 -10.36 0.86
C GLU A 42 -1.09 -10.33 -0.04
N ARG A 43 -1.00 -9.34 -0.95
CA ARG A 43 0.21 -9.11 -1.75
C ARG A 43 1.39 -8.74 -0.86
N PHE A 44 1.20 -7.83 0.09
CA PHE A 44 2.23 -7.49 1.08
C PHE A 44 2.66 -8.73 1.88
N ASP A 45 1.70 -9.52 2.37
CA ASP A 45 1.99 -10.74 3.15
C ASP A 45 2.84 -11.74 2.35
N ARG A 46 2.54 -11.95 1.06
CA ARG A 46 3.34 -12.81 0.17
C ARG A 46 4.77 -12.29 -0.01
N GLU A 47 4.94 -10.97 -0.14
CA GLU A 47 6.26 -10.36 -0.30
C GLU A 47 7.08 -10.42 1.00
N LEU A 48 6.45 -10.16 2.14
CA LEU A 48 7.10 -10.30 3.46
C LEU A 48 7.52 -11.75 3.70
N ALA A 49 6.65 -12.72 3.42
CA ALA A 49 6.96 -14.14 3.53
C ALA A 49 8.12 -14.58 2.62
N ALA A 50 8.22 -14.00 1.42
CA ALA A 50 9.32 -14.29 0.50
C ALA A 50 10.64 -13.63 0.93
N ALA A 51 10.59 -12.44 1.54
CA ALA A 51 11.76 -11.68 1.96
C ALA A 51 12.34 -12.13 3.31
N ASP A 52 11.49 -12.34 4.31
CA ASP A 52 11.85 -12.75 5.68
C ASP A 52 10.76 -13.69 6.25
N PRO A 53 10.84 -15.01 5.96
CA PRO A 53 9.85 -15.97 6.44
C PRO A 53 9.69 -16.02 7.97
N PRO A 54 10.76 -15.99 8.79
CA PRO A 54 10.63 -15.92 10.25
C PRO A 54 9.91 -14.66 10.76
N LEU A 55 10.14 -13.51 10.12
CA LEU A 55 9.44 -12.28 10.44
C LEU A 55 7.95 -12.37 10.06
N PHE A 56 7.65 -12.95 8.91
CA PHE A 56 6.26 -13.18 8.49
C PHE A 56 5.50 -14.08 9.48
N GLU A 57 6.11 -15.17 9.96
CA GLU A 57 5.50 -16.05 10.96
C GLU A 57 5.16 -15.26 12.24
N SER A 58 6.15 -14.53 12.76
CA SER A 58 5.98 -13.68 13.96
C SER A 58 4.88 -12.62 13.76
N TRP A 59 4.86 -11.97 12.60
CA TRP A 59 3.87 -10.97 12.23
C TRP A 59 2.46 -11.56 12.09
N SER A 60 2.33 -12.73 11.47
CA SER A 60 1.07 -13.43 11.32
C SER A 60 0.49 -13.82 12.67
N THR A 61 1.31 -14.39 13.56
CA THR A 61 0.88 -14.71 14.93
C THR A 61 0.40 -13.47 15.67
N TYR A 62 1.19 -12.38 15.65
CA TYR A 62 0.82 -11.12 16.29
C TYR A 62 -0.52 -10.56 15.78
N ARG A 63 -0.78 -10.58 14.46
CA ARG A 63 -2.06 -10.10 13.91
C ARG A 63 -3.26 -10.93 14.35
N THR A 64 -3.08 -12.24 14.51
CA THR A 64 -4.17 -13.15 14.94
C THR A 64 -4.42 -13.13 16.44
N ALA A 65 -3.40 -12.84 17.24
CA ALA A 65 -3.45 -12.85 18.70
C ALA A 65 -2.50 -11.78 19.28
N PRO A 66 -2.85 -10.48 19.18
CA PRO A 66 -1.95 -9.39 19.58
C PRO A 66 -1.66 -9.39 21.08
N ASP A 67 -2.60 -9.88 21.90
CA ASP A 67 -2.44 -9.96 23.36
C ASP A 67 -1.63 -11.18 23.83
N ALA A 68 -1.21 -12.06 22.92
CA ALA A 68 -0.43 -13.26 23.27
C ALA A 68 1.02 -12.94 23.64
N GLU A 69 1.59 -11.88 23.07
CA GLU A 69 2.92 -11.38 23.44
C GLU A 69 2.77 -10.32 24.52
N SER A 70 3.18 -10.66 25.74
CA SER A 70 3.05 -9.78 26.91
C SER A 70 4.25 -8.87 27.13
N ASP A 71 5.36 -9.08 26.40
CA ASP A 71 6.53 -8.20 26.45
C ASP A 71 6.40 -7.04 25.43
N PRO A 72 6.19 -5.79 25.88
CA PRO A 72 6.04 -4.64 24.99
C PRO A 72 7.30 -4.33 24.17
N ARG A 73 8.50 -4.73 24.64
CA ARG A 73 9.75 -4.55 23.87
C ARG A 73 9.76 -5.43 22.65
N ARG A 74 9.36 -6.70 22.80
CA ARG A 74 9.27 -7.65 21.67
C ARG A 74 8.24 -7.21 20.65
N VAL A 75 7.08 -6.72 21.10
CA VAL A 75 6.07 -6.16 20.19
C VAL A 75 6.63 -4.95 19.45
N SER A 76 7.31 -4.04 20.15
CA SER A 76 7.91 -2.85 19.52
C SER A 76 8.97 -3.24 18.49
N ASP A 77 9.87 -4.16 18.82
CA ASP A 77 10.91 -4.64 17.90
C ASP A 77 10.30 -5.32 16.66
N LEU A 78 9.24 -6.12 16.83
CA LEU A 78 8.49 -6.71 15.72
C LEU A 78 7.90 -5.63 14.81
N LEU A 79 7.21 -4.63 15.37
CA LEU A 79 6.59 -3.56 14.61
C LEU A 79 7.62 -2.70 13.87
N ILE A 80 8.76 -2.42 14.49
CA ILE A 80 9.87 -1.70 13.85
C ILE A 80 10.38 -2.50 12.64
N ARG A 81 10.67 -3.78 12.81
CA ARG A 81 11.14 -4.64 11.70
C ARG A 81 10.13 -4.71 10.55
N VAL A 82 8.84 -4.91 10.85
CA VAL A 82 7.80 -4.93 9.82
C VAL A 82 7.65 -3.56 9.13
N SER A 83 7.85 -2.46 9.86
CA SER A 83 7.71 -1.10 9.31
C SER A 83 8.68 -0.80 8.17
N GLU A 84 9.87 -1.39 8.18
CA GLU A 84 10.85 -1.24 7.08
C GLU A 84 10.28 -1.82 5.77
N HIS A 85 9.66 -2.99 5.84
CA HIS A 85 9.00 -3.64 4.70
C HIS A 85 7.76 -2.87 4.26
N VAL A 86 6.95 -2.37 5.21
CA VAL A 86 5.77 -1.54 4.90
C VAL A 86 6.21 -0.26 4.18
N SER A 87 7.24 0.41 4.68
CA SER A 87 7.78 1.63 4.07
C SER A 87 8.24 1.37 2.64
N ALA A 88 8.98 0.27 2.40
CA ALA A 88 9.41 -0.11 1.07
C ALA A 88 8.23 -0.42 0.14
N PHE A 89 7.25 -1.19 0.62
CA PHE A 89 6.04 -1.55 -0.14
C PHE A 89 5.22 -0.33 -0.53
N VAL A 90 4.91 0.56 0.42
CA VAL A 90 4.14 1.79 0.19
C VAL A 90 4.91 2.76 -0.70
N SER A 91 6.24 2.86 -0.54
CA SER A 91 7.06 3.71 -1.41
C SER A 91 6.95 3.29 -2.88
N ARG A 92 7.00 1.98 -3.14
CA ARG A 92 6.83 1.43 -4.48
C ARG A 92 5.40 1.58 -4.98
N LEU A 93 4.41 1.31 -4.12
CA LEU A 93 2.99 1.50 -4.44
C LEU A 93 2.72 2.90 -4.94
N PHE A 94 3.32 3.92 -4.32
CA PHE A 94 3.14 5.31 -4.73
C PHE A 94 4.23 5.85 -5.69
N ARG A 95 5.20 5.03 -6.09
CA ARG A 95 6.36 5.44 -6.92
C ARG A 95 7.14 6.63 -6.34
N ILE A 96 7.22 6.71 -5.00
CA ILE A 96 7.91 7.79 -4.26
C ILE A 96 9.32 7.38 -3.81
N GLU A 97 9.91 6.38 -4.45
CA GLU A 97 11.22 5.82 -4.10
C GLU A 97 12.33 6.89 -4.14
N GLU A 98 12.26 7.84 -5.08
CA GLU A 98 13.20 8.96 -5.19
C GLU A 98 13.19 9.94 -4.00
N VAL A 99 12.11 9.98 -3.21
CA VAL A 99 12.03 10.78 -1.98
C VAL A 99 12.75 10.07 -0.82
N ARG A 100 12.78 8.73 -0.83
CA ARG A 100 13.37 7.91 0.25
C ARG A 100 14.89 7.95 0.24
N ASP A 101 15.51 7.93 -0.94
CA ASP A 101 16.97 7.99 -1.10
C ASP A 101 17.58 9.30 -0.57
N ARG A 102 16.79 10.39 -0.56
CA ARG A 102 17.24 11.69 -0.05
C ARG A 102 17.30 11.77 1.49
N ARG A 103 16.63 10.86 2.21
CA ARG A 103 16.61 10.80 3.68
C ARG A 103 17.66 9.87 4.29
N GLY A 104 18.28 8.99 3.49
CA GLY A 104 19.40 8.14 3.92
C GLY A 104 20.78 8.81 3.86
N LYS A 105 20.85 10.04 3.36
CA LYS A 105 22.06 10.89 3.40
C LYS A 105 21.77 12.19 4.16
N ALA A 106 21.81 12.12 5.48
CA ALA A 106 22.03 13.28 6.35
C ALA A 106 22.87 12.85 7.55
#